data_AF-G8JRH6-F1
#
_entry.id   AF-G8JRH6-F1
#
_cell.length_a   1.000
_cell.length_b   1.000
_cell.length_c   1.000
_cell.angle_alpha   90.00
_cell.angle_beta   90.00
_cell.angle_gamma   90.00
#
_symmetry.space_group_name_H-M   'P 1'
#
loop_
_entity.id
_entity.type
_entity.pdbx_description
1 polymer ?
#
loop_
_entity_poly.entity_id
_entity_poly.type
_entity_poly.pdbx_seq_one_letter_code
_entity_poly.pdbx_strand_id
1 'polypeptide(L)'
;MQINILWPLQWIPWFTYTTIIIWVQVILIVPLSTMLWQEFYDQLIPKESRYQGTFHPIERISSTEKTYSWHMHLKRENSFTAQGSLMDFGAGQIPDALKPDMFELIVSKHSPYVLNIQLEIYCLKALPLETVEVCVNNERKIFIVTCFNSLEHAIQHKPYQRRLVEHVQHEYVNTLEVNDFLVSTHSDMVNVTVTSTGGGAMLFGQDTHYELNMQLEGIRYVMLRWYKTCHILGTASFVAIISGWFFFSFTVAFMIIGFLRGKGTELATS
;
A
#
# COMPACT_ATOMS: atom_id res chain seq x y z
N MET A 1 46.60 51.55 -11.93
CA MET A 1 46.17 50.24 -11.41
C MET A 1 46.22 49.24 -12.55
N GLN A 2 47.15 48.28 -12.53
CA GLN A 2 47.17 47.18 -13.49
C GLN A 2 46.18 46.13 -12.98
N ILE A 3 45.06 45.97 -13.68
CA ILE A 3 44.09 44.90 -13.39
C ILE A 3 44.73 43.60 -13.88
N ASN A 4 44.95 42.67 -12.95
CA ASN A 4 45.67 41.43 -13.24
C ASN A 4 44.70 40.42 -13.90
N ILE A 5 44.58 40.50 -15.23
CA ILE A 5 43.65 39.71 -16.06
C ILE A 5 43.96 38.20 -16.03
N LEU A 6 45.14 37.80 -15.55
CA LEU A 6 45.55 36.40 -15.41
C LEU A 6 44.74 35.63 -14.36
N TRP A 7 44.22 36.31 -13.33
CA TRP A 7 43.49 35.67 -12.25
C TRP A 7 42.15 35.07 -12.72
N PRO A 8 41.25 35.80 -13.42
CA PRO A 8 40.00 35.20 -13.91
C PRO A 8 40.23 34.10 -14.96
N LEU A 9 41.32 34.15 -15.74
CA LEU A 9 41.60 33.14 -16.75
C LEU A 9 41.93 31.76 -16.15
N GLN A 10 42.52 31.73 -14.95
CA GLN A 10 42.81 30.48 -14.21
C GLN A 10 41.56 29.82 -13.62
N TRP A 11 40.45 30.54 -13.45
CA TRP A 11 39.20 29.99 -12.91
C TRP A 11 38.36 29.27 -13.96
N ILE A 12 38.55 29.59 -15.25
CA ILE A 12 37.76 29.01 -16.34
C ILE A 12 37.86 27.48 -16.37
N PRO A 13 39.06 26.85 -16.30
CA PRO A 13 39.16 25.39 -16.26
C PRO A 13 38.47 24.77 -15.04
N TRP A 14 38.63 25.37 -13.85
CA TRP A 14 37.96 24.88 -12.65
C TRP A 14 36.45 24.95 -12.76
N PHE A 15 35.92 26.04 -13.33
CA PHE A 15 34.50 26.20 -13.57
C PHE A 15 33.98 25.20 -14.59
N THR A 16 34.70 24.95 -15.68
CA THR A 16 34.29 23.93 -16.68
C THR A 16 34.30 22.53 -16.09
N TYR A 17 35.32 22.14 -15.33
CA TYR A 17 35.35 20.84 -14.64
C TYR A 17 34.21 20.71 -13.63
N THR A 18 33.98 21.74 -12.81
CA THR A 18 32.89 21.75 -11.82
C THR A 18 31.53 21.63 -12.50
N THR A 19 31.33 22.36 -13.61
CA THR A 19 30.09 22.33 -14.38
C THR A 19 29.84 20.94 -14.96
N ILE A 20 30.86 20.29 -15.55
CA ILE A 20 30.74 18.93 -16.09
C ILE A 20 30.39 17.94 -14.97
N ILE A 21 31.05 18.03 -13.81
CA ILE A 21 30.77 17.14 -12.66
C ILE A 21 29.33 17.32 -12.19
N ILE A 22 28.86 18.55 -12.03
CA ILE A 22 27.47 18.84 -11.64
C ILE A 22 26.50 18.28 -12.69
N TRP A 23 26.82 18.43 -13.97
CA TRP A 23 25.98 17.95 -15.06
C TRP A 23 25.86 16.42 -15.05
N VAL A 24 26.98 15.71 -14.88
CA VAL A 24 27.00 14.24 -14.72
C VAL A 24 26.22 13.81 -13.47
N GLN A 25 26.37 14.51 -12.36
CA GLN A 25 25.65 14.21 -11.12
C GLN A 25 24.14 14.33 -11.31
N VAL A 26 23.67 15.44 -11.87
CA VAL A 26 22.23 15.72 -12.02
C VAL A 26 21.58 14.83 -13.09
N ILE A 27 22.26 14.56 -14.21
CA ILE A 27 21.64 13.87 -15.35
C ILE A 27 21.82 12.36 -15.30
N LEU A 28 22.93 11.86 -14.74
CA LEU A 28 23.20 10.43 -14.70
C LEU A 28 23.03 9.85 -13.31
N ILE A 29 23.71 10.42 -12.31
CA ILE A 29 23.81 9.79 -10.98
C ILE A 29 22.49 9.90 -10.21
N VAL A 30 21.85 11.06 -10.20
CA VAL A 30 20.58 11.25 -9.48
C VAL A 30 19.47 10.34 -10.04
N PRO A 31 19.18 10.30 -11.36
CA PRO A 31 18.16 9.42 -11.91
C PRO A 31 18.47 7.93 -11.65
N LEU A 32 19.72 7.52 -11.86
CA LEU A 32 20.14 6.14 -11.60
C LEU A 32 19.95 5.76 -10.12
N SER A 33 20.34 6.65 -9.21
CA SER A 33 20.14 6.47 -7.78
C SER A 33 18.67 6.36 -7.41
N THR A 34 17.80 7.18 -8.02
CA THR A 34 16.35 7.09 -7.75
C THR A 34 15.76 5.78 -8.24
N MET A 35 16.18 5.30 -9.42
CA MET A 35 15.72 4.01 -9.95
C MET A 35 16.16 2.85 -9.06
N LEU A 36 17.44 2.81 -8.66
CA LEU A 36 17.97 1.77 -7.77
C LEU A 36 17.31 1.79 -6.39
N TRP A 37 17.07 2.98 -5.83
CA TRP A 37 16.35 3.09 -4.56
C TRP A 37 14.92 2.58 -4.69
N GLN A 38 14.22 2.94 -5.77
CA GLN A 38 12.85 2.49 -5.99
C GLN A 38 12.78 0.97 -6.15
N GLU A 39 13.72 0.36 -6.87
CA GLU A 39 13.80 -1.10 -7.01
C GLU A 39 14.08 -1.78 -5.67
N PHE A 40 15.03 -1.24 -4.89
CA PHE A 40 15.31 -1.72 -3.54
C PHE A 40 14.10 -1.58 -2.61
N TYR A 41 13.36 -0.47 -2.71
CA TYR A 41 12.16 -0.22 -1.94
C TYR A 41 11.04 -1.19 -2.29
N ASP A 42 10.79 -1.43 -3.58
CA ASP A 42 9.79 -2.38 -4.08
C ASP A 42 10.12 -3.83 -3.68
N GLN A 43 11.41 -4.17 -3.55
CA GLN A 43 11.85 -5.47 -3.01
C GLN A 43 11.64 -5.59 -1.50
N LEU A 44 11.79 -4.50 -0.75
CA LEU A 44 11.61 -4.48 0.71
C LEU A 44 10.14 -4.51 1.13
N ILE A 45 9.30 -3.76 0.41
CA ILE A 45 7.87 -3.64 0.67
C ILE A 45 7.17 -4.06 -0.63
N PRO A 46 6.71 -5.32 -0.72
CA PRO A 46 6.00 -5.77 -1.90
C PRO A 46 4.73 -4.92 -2.09
N LYS A 47 4.37 -4.68 -3.35
CA LYS A 47 3.14 -3.96 -3.74
C LYS A 47 1.88 -4.64 -3.18
N GLU A 48 1.98 -5.94 -2.93
CA GLU A 48 1.04 -6.83 -2.24
C GLU A 48 0.90 -6.59 -0.71
N SER A 49 1.30 -5.42 -0.23
CA SER A 49 1.28 -5.08 1.20
C SER A 49 -0.08 -4.55 1.69
N ARG A 50 -0.94 -4.06 0.79
CA ARG A 50 -2.28 -3.59 1.12
C ARG A 50 -3.26 -3.95 0.01
N TYR A 51 -4.35 -4.58 0.40
CA TYR A 51 -5.50 -4.83 -0.47
C TYR A 51 -6.73 -4.15 0.11
N GLN A 52 -7.57 -3.64 -0.77
CA GLN A 52 -8.87 -3.09 -0.41
C GLN A 52 -9.91 -3.62 -1.39
N GLY A 53 -11.12 -3.88 -0.93
CA GLY A 53 -12.21 -4.31 -1.78
C GLY A 53 -13.56 -4.11 -1.12
N THR A 54 -14.62 -4.29 -1.91
CA THR A 54 -15.99 -4.21 -1.42
C THR A 54 -16.40 -5.53 -0.77
N PHE A 55 -17.17 -5.45 0.29
CA PHE A 55 -17.69 -6.61 1.01
C PHE A 55 -19.12 -6.87 0.58
N HIS A 56 -19.34 -7.99 -0.12
CA HIS A 56 -20.65 -8.42 -0.61
C HIS A 56 -21.02 -9.77 0.00
N PRO A 57 -21.71 -9.77 1.16
CA PRO A 57 -22.03 -11.01 1.84
C PRO A 57 -23.27 -11.67 1.23
N ILE A 58 -23.27 -13.00 1.22
CA ILE A 58 -24.35 -13.82 0.69
C ILE A 58 -25.25 -14.25 1.85
N GLU A 59 -26.56 -14.00 1.75
CA GLU A 59 -27.54 -14.46 2.73
C GLU A 59 -27.64 -15.99 2.70
N ARG A 60 -27.42 -16.62 3.86
CA ARG A 60 -27.70 -18.03 4.10
C ARG A 60 -28.93 -18.13 4.98
N ILE A 61 -29.96 -18.76 4.43
CA ILE A 61 -31.22 -18.95 5.13
C ILE A 61 -31.05 -20.09 6.12
N SER A 62 -31.00 -19.77 7.42
CA SER A 62 -31.19 -20.72 8.51
C SER A 62 -32.57 -20.52 9.12
N SER A 63 -33.15 -21.57 9.71
CA SER A 63 -34.57 -21.63 10.11
C SER A 63 -34.95 -20.66 11.25
N THR A 64 -33.98 -20.09 11.96
CA THR A 64 -34.21 -19.26 13.16
C THR A 64 -33.38 -17.98 13.19
N GLU A 65 -32.22 -17.99 12.54
CA GLU A 65 -31.29 -16.86 12.47
C GLU A 65 -30.98 -16.54 11.01
N LYS A 66 -30.85 -15.23 10.70
CA LYS A 66 -30.34 -14.80 9.40
C LYS A 66 -28.83 -14.66 9.50
N THR A 67 -28.11 -15.45 8.71
CA THR A 67 -26.66 -15.43 8.67
C THR A 67 -26.21 -14.99 7.28
N TYR A 68 -25.36 -13.98 7.23
CA TYR A 68 -24.74 -13.50 6.00
C TYR A 68 -23.29 -13.94 6.01
N SER A 69 -22.84 -14.62 4.96
CA SER A 69 -21.48 -15.16 4.89
C SER A 69 -20.72 -14.58 3.71
N TRP A 70 -19.45 -14.26 3.94
CA TRP A 70 -18.49 -13.88 2.90
C TRP A 70 -17.22 -14.72 3.07
N HIS A 71 -16.68 -15.19 1.95
CA HIS A 71 -15.51 -16.04 1.90
C HIS A 71 -14.48 -15.41 0.97
N MET A 72 -13.24 -15.34 1.44
CA MET A 72 -12.10 -14.89 0.64
C MET A 72 -11.07 -16.00 0.58
N HIS A 73 -10.70 -16.42 -0.64
CA HIS A 73 -9.65 -17.41 -0.86
C HIS A 73 -8.30 -16.71 -0.96
N LEU A 74 -7.32 -17.18 -0.20
CA LEU A 74 -5.97 -16.66 -0.17
C LEU A 74 -5.04 -17.65 -0.85
N LYS A 75 -4.59 -17.30 -2.06
CA LYS A 75 -3.58 -18.07 -2.77
C LYS A 75 -2.20 -17.66 -2.28
N ARG A 76 -1.56 -18.51 -1.48
CA ARG A 76 -0.25 -18.20 -0.91
C ARG A 76 0.88 -18.58 -1.85
N GLU A 77 1.54 -17.59 -2.42
CA GLU A 77 2.72 -17.80 -3.26
C GLU A 77 4.01 -17.31 -2.60
N ASN A 78 5.13 -17.86 -3.04
CA ASN A 78 6.43 -17.34 -2.67
C ASN A 78 6.64 -16.03 -3.43
N SER A 79 7.07 -14.98 -2.72
CA SER A 79 7.21 -13.62 -3.25
C SER A 79 8.12 -13.49 -4.49
N PHE A 80 8.96 -14.48 -4.75
CA PHE A 80 9.85 -14.52 -5.92
C PHE A 80 9.14 -14.86 -7.24
N THR A 81 7.99 -15.53 -7.21
CA THR A 81 7.22 -15.92 -8.42
C THR A 81 6.09 -14.95 -8.76
N ALA A 82 5.55 -14.22 -7.78
CA ALA A 82 4.43 -13.30 -7.99
C ALA A 82 4.80 -12.06 -8.83
N GLN A 83 6.07 -11.62 -8.78
CA GLN A 83 6.57 -10.47 -9.54
C GLN A 83 6.54 -10.68 -11.08
N GLY A 84 6.53 -11.93 -11.55
CA GLY A 84 6.41 -12.26 -12.98
C GLY A 84 4.98 -12.25 -13.52
N SER A 85 3.97 -12.34 -12.65
CA SER A 85 2.55 -12.42 -13.03
C SER A 85 1.81 -11.07 -12.97
N LEU A 86 2.39 -10.04 -12.34
CA LEU A 86 1.74 -8.76 -12.07
C LEU A 86 2.16 -7.61 -13.01
N MET A 87 2.96 -7.88 -14.04
CA MET A 87 3.25 -6.88 -15.09
C MET A 87 2.01 -6.47 -15.92
N ASP A 88 0.84 -7.08 -15.70
CA ASP A 88 -0.38 -6.82 -16.48
C ASP A 88 -1.53 -6.17 -15.69
N PHE A 89 -1.34 -5.87 -14.40
CA PHE A 89 -2.34 -5.12 -13.62
C PHE A 89 -1.74 -3.79 -13.17
N GLY A 90 -1.90 -2.77 -14.02
CA GLY A 90 -1.58 -1.39 -13.70
C GLY A 90 -2.27 -0.95 -12.41
N ALA A 91 -1.52 -0.18 -11.59
CA ALA A 91 -2.04 0.47 -10.41
C ALA A 91 -3.33 1.25 -10.74
N GLY A 92 -4.48 0.75 -10.28
CA GLY A 92 -5.75 1.47 -10.36
C GLY A 92 -6.91 0.77 -11.07
N GLN A 93 -6.80 -0.48 -11.50
CA GLN A 93 -7.97 -1.22 -12.01
C GLN A 93 -8.46 -2.28 -11.03
N ILE A 94 -9.53 -1.93 -10.33
CA ILE A 94 -10.50 -2.87 -9.79
C ILE A 94 -11.03 -3.66 -11.00
N PRO A 95 -10.90 -5.00 -11.08
CA PRO A 95 -11.54 -5.77 -12.12
C PRO A 95 -13.05 -5.75 -11.85
N ASP A 96 -13.75 -4.80 -12.47
CA ASP A 96 -15.19 -4.54 -12.32
C ASP A 96 -16.08 -5.63 -12.97
N ALA A 97 -15.54 -6.83 -13.22
CA ALA A 97 -16.25 -7.89 -13.93
C ALA A 97 -15.65 -9.29 -13.71
N LEU A 98 -15.42 -9.71 -12.46
CA LEU A 98 -15.19 -11.13 -12.17
C LEU A 98 -16.19 -11.66 -11.14
N LYS A 99 -16.72 -12.86 -11.44
CA LYS A 99 -17.78 -13.57 -10.74
C LYS A 99 -17.79 -13.34 -9.21
N PRO A 100 -18.96 -13.04 -8.60
CA PRO A 100 -19.09 -12.75 -7.18
C PRO A 100 -18.72 -13.91 -6.23
N ASP A 101 -18.44 -15.11 -6.75
CA ASP A 101 -18.31 -16.32 -5.92
C ASP A 101 -16.87 -16.73 -5.58
N MET A 102 -15.82 -16.21 -6.23
CA MET A 102 -14.44 -16.59 -5.90
C MET A 102 -13.46 -15.45 -6.20
N PHE A 103 -13.25 -14.57 -5.21
CA PHE A 103 -12.10 -13.68 -5.20
C PHE A 103 -10.90 -14.45 -4.64
N GLU A 104 -9.99 -14.84 -5.54
CA GLU A 104 -8.71 -15.44 -5.18
C GLU A 104 -7.66 -14.33 -5.07
N LEU A 105 -7.22 -14.05 -3.84
CA LEU A 105 -6.22 -13.03 -3.56
C LEU A 105 -4.85 -13.69 -3.43
N ILE A 106 -3.92 -13.32 -4.31
CA ILE A 106 -2.53 -13.80 -4.20
C ILE A 106 -1.86 -13.03 -3.06
N VAL A 107 -1.38 -13.73 -2.05
CA VAL A 107 -0.74 -13.15 -0.86
C VAL A 107 0.57 -13.85 -0.53
N SER A 108 1.46 -13.18 0.20
CA SER A 108 2.73 -13.75 0.61
C SER A 108 2.55 -14.93 1.57
N LYS A 109 3.27 -16.03 1.32
CA LYS A 109 3.27 -17.21 2.20
C LYS A 109 3.89 -16.97 3.59
N HIS A 110 4.81 -16.02 3.72
CA HIS A 110 5.67 -15.90 4.92
C HIS A 110 5.29 -14.74 5.85
N SER A 111 4.32 -13.92 5.47
CA SER A 111 3.94 -12.73 6.24
C SER A 111 2.48 -12.87 6.70
N PRO A 112 2.18 -12.60 7.98
CA PRO A 112 0.81 -12.49 8.43
C PRO A 112 0.17 -11.23 7.86
N TYR A 113 -1.16 -11.25 7.76
CA TYR A 113 -1.96 -10.11 7.33
C TYR A 113 -2.95 -9.75 8.43
N VAL A 114 -3.30 -8.48 8.52
CA VAL A 114 -4.33 -7.93 9.39
C VAL A 114 -5.51 -7.56 8.53
N LEU A 115 -6.67 -8.13 8.85
CA LEU A 115 -7.93 -7.83 8.20
C LEU A 115 -8.71 -6.81 9.04
N ASN A 116 -9.06 -5.71 8.40
CA ASN A 116 -9.99 -4.71 8.91
C ASN A 116 -11.24 -4.74 8.03
N ILE A 117 -12.42 -4.73 8.64
CA ILE A 117 -13.68 -4.73 7.92
C ILE A 117 -14.51 -3.57 8.45
N GLN A 118 -15.00 -2.73 7.55
CA GLN A 118 -15.97 -1.70 7.86
C GLN A 118 -17.30 -2.11 7.24
N LEU A 119 -18.30 -2.38 8.09
CA LEU A 119 -19.62 -2.78 7.66
C LEU A 119 -20.58 -1.61 7.83
N GLU A 120 -21.35 -1.31 6.79
CA GLU A 120 -22.53 -0.45 6.91
C GLU A 120 -23.78 -1.32 6.85
N ILE A 121 -24.55 -1.33 7.93
CA ILE A 121 -25.70 -2.22 8.06
C ILE A 121 -26.97 -1.41 8.32
N TYR A 122 -27.97 -1.64 7.48
CA TYR A 122 -29.35 -1.24 7.72
C TYR A 122 -30.13 -2.45 8.25
N CYS A 123 -30.68 -2.34 9.46
CA CYS A 123 -31.45 -3.40 10.08
C CYS A 123 -32.96 -3.16 9.94
N LEU A 124 -33.67 -4.16 9.42
CA LEU A 124 -35.11 -4.13 9.20
C LEU A 124 -35.81 -5.09 10.17
N LYS A 125 -36.41 -4.52 11.22
CA LYS A 125 -37.11 -5.28 12.26
C LYS A 125 -38.07 -4.43 13.07
N ALA A 126 -39.11 -5.08 13.60
CA ALA A 126 -40.11 -4.49 14.49
C ALA A 126 -39.54 -3.92 15.81
N LEU A 127 -38.44 -4.51 16.29
CA LEU A 127 -37.78 -4.12 17.53
C LEU A 127 -36.67 -3.12 17.21
N PRO A 128 -36.54 -2.02 17.97
CA PRO A 128 -35.62 -0.92 17.63
C PRO A 128 -34.15 -1.26 17.83
N LEU A 129 -33.84 -2.31 18.60
CA LEU A 129 -32.48 -2.74 18.89
C LEU A 129 -32.33 -4.22 18.59
N GLU A 130 -31.22 -4.57 17.96
CA GLU A 130 -30.85 -5.96 17.69
C GLU A 130 -29.36 -6.17 17.93
N THR A 131 -29.02 -7.38 18.36
CA THR A 131 -27.63 -7.79 18.53
C THR A 131 -27.15 -8.49 17.27
N VAL A 132 -26.08 -7.96 16.67
CA VAL A 132 -25.41 -8.51 15.50
C VAL A 132 -24.07 -9.10 15.95
N GLU A 133 -23.85 -10.37 15.63
CA GLU A 133 -22.57 -11.05 15.87
C GLU A 133 -21.78 -11.10 14.57
N VAL A 134 -20.56 -10.56 14.58
CA VAL A 134 -19.60 -10.67 13.48
C VAL A 134 -18.52 -11.65 13.89
N CYS A 135 -18.44 -12.78 13.17
CA CYS A 135 -17.42 -13.80 13.36
C CYS A 135 -16.45 -13.74 12.20
N VAL A 136 -15.16 -13.59 12.50
CA VAL A 136 -14.07 -13.74 11.52
C VAL A 136 -13.28 -14.98 11.91
N ASN A 137 -13.41 -16.03 11.11
CA ASN A 137 -12.94 -17.38 11.42
C ASN A 137 -13.51 -17.90 12.76
N ASN A 138 -12.78 -17.72 13.87
CA ASN A 138 -13.18 -18.14 15.22
C ASN A 138 -13.28 -16.99 16.22
N GLU A 139 -12.90 -15.78 15.84
CA GLU A 139 -12.98 -14.60 16.70
C GLU A 139 -14.32 -13.92 16.50
N ARG A 140 -14.98 -13.59 17.61
CA ARG A 140 -16.36 -13.10 17.63
C ARG A 140 -16.39 -11.69 18.22
N LYS A 141 -17.04 -10.77 17.52
CA LYS A 141 -17.36 -9.42 18.03
C LYS A 141 -18.86 -9.22 17.97
N ILE A 142 -19.41 -8.69 19.06
CA ILE A 142 -20.85 -8.48 19.22
C ILE A 142 -21.12 -6.98 19.18
N PHE A 143 -22.08 -6.58 18.37
CA PHE A 143 -22.51 -5.19 18.20
C PHE A 143 -24.00 -5.06 18.47
N ILE A 144 -24.42 -3.89 18.92
CA ILE A 144 -25.84 -3.53 19.04
C ILE A 144 -26.13 -2.56 17.92
N VAL A 145 -27.11 -2.90 17.08
CA VAL A 145 -27.54 -2.08 15.94
C VAL A 145 -28.94 -1.55 16.18
N THR A 146 -29.21 -0.34 15.67
CA THR A 146 -30.54 0.24 15.62
C THR A 146 -31.27 -0.25 14.37
N CYS A 147 -32.47 -0.78 14.57
CA CYS A 147 -33.33 -1.28 13.51
C CYS A 147 -34.56 -0.39 13.33
N PHE A 148 -35.15 -0.45 12.14
CA PHE A 148 -36.39 0.23 11.84
C PHE A 148 -37.39 -0.76 11.21
N ASN A 149 -38.68 -0.55 11.46
CA ASN A 149 -39.73 -1.50 11.05
C ASN A 149 -39.83 -1.64 9.53
N SER A 150 -39.85 -0.51 8.84
CA SER A 150 -39.92 -0.46 7.39
C SER A 150 -39.38 0.86 6.88
N LEU A 151 -38.91 0.85 5.64
CA LEU A 151 -38.44 2.06 4.98
C LEU A 151 -39.57 3.11 4.89
N GLU A 152 -40.83 2.69 4.73
CA GLU A 152 -41.96 3.63 4.68
C GLU A 152 -42.14 4.41 6.00
N HIS A 153 -41.90 3.77 7.15
CA HIS A 153 -41.98 4.43 8.45
C HIS A 153 -40.91 5.52 8.62
N ALA A 154 -39.70 5.30 8.10
CA ALA A 154 -38.63 6.29 8.09
C ALA A 154 -38.97 7.50 7.21
N ILE A 155 -39.71 7.28 6.11
CA ILE A 155 -40.10 8.32 5.14
C ILE A 155 -41.23 9.21 5.69
N GLN A 156 -42.14 8.66 6.49
CA GLN A 156 -43.33 9.38 6.95
C GLN A 156 -43.09 10.37 8.10
N HIS A 157 -41.96 10.28 8.81
CA HIS A 157 -41.82 10.97 10.10
C HIS A 157 -41.47 12.47 10.05
N LYS A 158 -41.02 13.06 8.91
CA LYS A 158 -40.77 14.52 8.83
C LYS A 158 -40.95 15.11 7.43
N PRO A 159 -41.61 16.27 7.29
CA PRO A 159 -41.74 16.95 6.01
C PRO A 159 -40.62 17.99 5.81
N TYR A 160 -39.37 17.64 5.47
CA TYR A 160 -38.34 18.69 5.19
C TYR A 160 -37.20 18.34 4.22
N GLN A 161 -37.08 19.23 3.20
CA GLN A 161 -35.94 19.81 2.43
C GLN A 161 -34.63 19.08 2.09
N ARG A 162 -34.17 18.03 2.80
CA ARG A 162 -32.99 17.26 2.37
C ARG A 162 -33.39 16.11 1.47
N ARG A 163 -32.47 15.64 0.62
CA ARG A 163 -32.70 14.39 -0.14
C ARG A 163 -32.91 13.27 0.88
N LEU A 164 -34.09 12.67 0.86
CA LEU A 164 -34.53 11.59 1.77
C LEU A 164 -33.45 10.51 2.00
N VAL A 165 -32.70 10.18 0.95
CA VAL A 165 -31.59 9.22 0.96
C VAL A 165 -30.50 9.62 1.97
N GLU A 166 -30.08 10.88 1.99
CA GLU A 166 -29.03 11.37 2.90
C GLU A 166 -29.47 11.30 4.36
N HIS A 167 -30.77 11.49 4.63
CA HIS A 167 -31.30 11.41 5.98
C HIS A 167 -31.36 9.96 6.47
N VAL A 168 -31.84 9.05 5.63
CA VAL A 168 -31.88 7.62 5.94
C VAL A 168 -30.47 7.07 6.14
N GLN A 169 -29.53 7.48 5.28
CA GLN A 169 -28.12 7.10 5.39
C GLN A 169 -27.48 7.64 6.67
N HIS A 170 -27.88 8.82 7.15
CA HIS A 170 -27.27 9.39 8.36
C HIS A 170 -27.88 8.88 9.68
N GLU A 171 -29.20 8.65 9.72
CA GLU A 171 -29.89 8.28 10.97
C GLU A 171 -30.00 6.77 11.21
N TYR A 172 -30.00 5.95 10.16
CA TYR A 172 -30.30 4.51 10.27
C TYR A 172 -29.16 3.59 9.82
N VAL A 173 -28.04 4.13 9.34
CA VAL A 173 -26.84 3.33 9.07
C VAL A 173 -26.14 3.02 10.38
N ASN A 174 -25.90 1.73 10.59
CA ASN A 174 -25.02 1.27 11.64
C ASN A 174 -23.65 0.99 11.02
N THR A 175 -22.67 1.83 11.34
CA THR A 175 -21.27 1.59 10.95
C THR A 175 -20.59 0.73 12.00
N LEU A 176 -20.16 -0.47 11.62
CA LEU A 176 -19.44 -1.41 12.48
C LEU A 176 -18.00 -1.53 12.01
N GLU A 177 -17.06 -1.20 12.88
CA GLU A 177 -15.64 -1.36 12.62
C GLU A 177 -15.11 -2.62 13.30
N VAL A 178 -14.63 -3.54 12.47
CA VAL A 178 -14.18 -4.87 12.83
C VAL A 178 -12.69 -4.92 12.50
N ASN A 179 -11.88 -4.37 13.40
CA ASN A 179 -10.45 -4.16 13.20
C ASN A 179 -9.59 -5.26 13.83
N ASP A 180 -8.34 -5.35 13.36
CA ASP A 180 -7.22 -6.09 13.96
C ASP A 180 -7.36 -7.63 13.95
N PHE A 181 -8.01 -8.20 12.93
CA PHE A 181 -8.08 -9.66 12.81
C PHE A 181 -6.82 -10.23 12.16
N LEU A 182 -6.07 -11.01 12.92
CA LEU A 182 -4.86 -11.65 12.43
C LEU A 182 -5.19 -12.83 11.51
N VAL A 183 -4.84 -12.71 10.24
CA VAL A 183 -4.87 -13.79 9.26
C VAL A 183 -3.53 -14.52 9.30
N SER A 184 -3.55 -15.72 9.90
CA SER A 184 -2.38 -16.59 10.04
C SER A 184 -1.73 -16.92 8.69
N THR A 185 -0.42 -17.15 8.68
CA THR A 185 0.34 -17.58 7.49
C THR A 185 -0.12 -18.94 6.92
N HIS A 186 -0.86 -19.72 7.70
CA HIS A 186 -1.35 -21.05 7.32
C HIS A 186 -2.81 -21.07 6.86
N SER A 187 -3.52 -19.94 6.92
CA SER A 187 -4.91 -19.89 6.48
C SER A 187 -5.01 -19.59 4.99
N ASP A 188 -5.64 -20.51 4.25
CA ASP A 188 -5.90 -20.37 2.81
C ASP A 188 -7.29 -19.77 2.51
N MET A 189 -8.11 -19.58 3.55
CA MET A 189 -9.44 -19.00 3.44
C MET A 189 -9.74 -18.15 4.67
N VAL A 190 -10.42 -17.02 4.45
CA VAL A 190 -11.00 -16.19 5.51
C VAL A 190 -12.51 -16.28 5.40
N ASN A 191 -13.16 -16.64 6.51
CA ASN A 191 -14.61 -16.70 6.62
C ASN A 191 -15.10 -15.58 7.50
N VAL A 192 -15.97 -14.74 6.96
CA VAL A 192 -16.66 -13.70 7.72
C VAL A 192 -18.14 -14.05 7.73
N THR A 193 -18.72 -14.20 8.91
CA THR A 193 -20.17 -14.39 9.05
C THR A 193 -20.76 -13.33 9.94
N VAL A 194 -21.86 -12.74 9.50
CA VAL A 194 -22.64 -11.73 10.21
C VAL A 194 -23.99 -12.35 10.54
N THR A 195 -24.28 -12.56 11.81
CA THR A 195 -25.49 -13.24 12.27
C THR A 195 -26.41 -12.28 13.03
N SER A 196 -27.69 -12.26 12.65
CA SER A 196 -28.73 -11.56 13.39
C SER A 196 -29.33 -12.49 14.43
N THR A 197 -29.08 -12.23 15.71
CA THR A 197 -29.57 -13.07 16.81
C THR A 197 -31.10 -13.12 16.93
N GLY A 198 -31.81 -12.13 16.38
CA GLY A 198 -33.26 -12.13 16.41
C GLY A 198 -33.92 -12.15 15.04
N GLY A 199 -33.20 -12.60 14.00
CA GLY A 199 -33.76 -12.84 12.67
C GLY A 199 -34.16 -11.61 11.87
N GLY A 200 -33.74 -10.40 12.29
CA GLY A 200 -33.91 -9.19 11.50
C GLY A 200 -33.21 -9.30 10.14
N ALA A 201 -33.83 -8.75 9.10
CA ALA A 201 -33.17 -8.68 7.79
C ALA A 201 -32.14 -7.55 7.81
N MET A 202 -30.93 -7.83 7.34
CA MET A 202 -29.87 -6.84 7.19
C MET A 202 -29.66 -6.51 5.72
N LEU A 203 -29.52 -5.23 5.42
CA LEU A 203 -29.05 -4.74 4.13
C LEU A 203 -27.68 -4.10 4.32
N PHE A 204 -26.76 -4.38 3.41
CA PHE A 204 -25.40 -3.85 3.46
C PHE A 204 -25.31 -2.58 2.60
N GLY A 205 -24.70 -1.53 3.16
CA GLY A 205 -24.47 -0.25 2.48
C GLY A 205 -23.38 -0.34 1.43
N GLN A 206 -23.30 0.70 0.59
CA GLN A 206 -22.32 0.78 -0.50
C GLN A 206 -20.89 0.98 0.01
N ASP A 207 -20.72 1.62 1.17
CA ASP A 207 -19.41 1.89 1.74
C ASP A 207 -18.90 0.71 2.60
N THR A 208 -19.53 -0.46 2.49
CA THR A 208 -19.08 -1.69 3.15
C THR A 208 -17.83 -2.23 2.44
N HIS A 209 -16.69 -2.19 3.12
CA HIS A 209 -15.40 -2.55 2.54
C HIS A 209 -14.52 -3.33 3.52
N TYR A 210 -13.50 -3.99 2.96
CA TYR A 210 -12.46 -4.64 3.73
C TYR A 210 -11.10 -4.10 3.33
N GLU A 211 -10.18 -4.10 4.28
CA GLU A 211 -8.76 -3.84 4.06
C GLU A 211 -7.94 -5.01 4.60
N LEU A 212 -7.10 -5.58 3.75
CA LEU A 212 -6.13 -6.60 4.14
C LEU A 212 -4.73 -5.99 4.08
N ASN A 213 -4.15 -5.73 5.24
CA ASN A 213 -2.86 -5.08 5.40
C ASN A 213 -1.82 -6.10 5.83
N MET A 214 -0.70 -6.20 5.13
CA MET A 214 0.41 -7.06 5.55
C MET A 214 0.99 -6.51 6.87
N GLN A 215 1.14 -7.37 7.86
CA GLN A 215 1.77 -7.00 9.12
C GLN A 215 3.27 -6.86 8.89
N LEU A 216 3.69 -5.62 8.66
CA LEU A 216 5.08 -5.25 8.50
C LEU A 216 5.64 -4.86 9.87
N GLU A 217 6.62 -5.61 10.34
CA GLU A 217 7.32 -5.31 11.59
C GLU A 217 8.69 -4.65 11.35
N GLY A 218 9.16 -3.92 12.36
CA GLY A 218 10.51 -3.35 12.39
C GLY A 218 10.75 -2.22 11.38
N ILE A 219 11.87 -2.30 10.65
CA ILE A 219 12.34 -1.24 9.74
C ILE A 219 11.34 -0.97 8.62
N ARG A 220 10.64 -2.00 8.14
CA ARG A 220 9.65 -1.86 7.05
C ARG A 220 8.46 -0.97 7.45
N TYR A 221 7.98 -1.11 8.69
CA TYR A 221 6.94 -0.22 9.23
C TYR A 221 7.40 1.24 9.29
N VAL A 222 8.63 1.47 9.77
CA VAL A 222 9.21 2.81 9.83
C VAL A 222 9.34 3.40 8.43
N MET A 223 9.77 2.60 7.44
CA MET A 223 9.89 3.03 6.04
C MET A 223 8.55 3.43 5.44
N LEU A 224 7.46 2.69 5.71
CA LEU A 224 6.12 3.08 5.28
C LEU A 224 5.65 4.37 5.92
N ARG A 225 5.82 4.51 7.24
CA ARG A 225 5.37 5.68 7.98
C ARG A 225 6.10 6.96 7.56
N TRP A 226 7.40 6.85 7.22
CA TRP A 226 8.26 7.97 6.85
C TRP A 226 8.66 7.92 5.37
N TYR A 227 7.76 7.47 4.49
CA TYR A 227 8.04 7.22 3.07
C TYR A 227 8.84 8.34 2.39
N LYS A 228 8.41 9.60 2.53
CA LYS A 228 9.09 10.75 1.92
C LYS A 228 10.51 10.93 2.44
N THR A 229 10.70 10.83 3.75
CA THR A 229 12.00 11.00 4.40
C THR A 229 12.93 9.83 4.06
N CYS A 230 12.43 8.61 4.10
CA CYS A 230 13.18 7.41 3.70
C CYS A 230 13.55 7.46 2.22
N HIS A 231 12.68 7.97 1.35
CA HIS A 231 12.99 8.14 -0.07
C HIS A 231 14.12 9.14 -0.31
N ILE A 232 14.06 10.31 0.33
CA ILE A 232 15.12 11.33 0.22
C ILE A 232 16.44 10.79 0.78
N LEU A 233 16.41 10.20 1.98
CA LEU A 233 17.61 9.67 2.64
C LEU A 233 18.22 8.49 1.86
N GLY A 234 17.38 7.59 1.37
CA GLY A 234 17.78 6.45 0.55
C GLY A 234 18.41 6.90 -0.76
N THR A 235 17.76 7.81 -1.48
CA THR A 235 18.33 8.41 -2.70
C THR A 235 19.66 9.10 -2.41
N ALA A 236 19.75 9.92 -1.37
CA ALA A 236 21.00 10.58 -1.00
C ALA A 236 22.13 9.58 -0.69
N SER A 237 21.81 8.47 0.00
CA SER A 237 22.75 7.39 0.28
C SER A 237 23.26 6.73 -1.01
N PHE A 238 22.37 6.41 -1.95
CA PHE A 238 22.76 5.82 -3.23
C PHE A 238 23.58 6.80 -4.10
N VAL A 239 23.21 8.08 -4.14
CA VAL A 239 24.02 9.14 -4.79
C VAL A 239 25.42 9.17 -4.19
N ALA A 240 25.55 9.16 -2.86
CA ALA A 240 26.85 9.18 -2.20
C ALA A 240 27.70 7.94 -2.53
N ILE A 241 27.09 6.76 -2.53
CA ILE A 241 27.76 5.50 -2.88
C ILE A 241 28.24 5.55 -4.34
N ILE A 242 27.34 5.84 -5.29
CA ILE A 242 27.67 5.89 -6.73
C ILE A 242 28.76 6.94 -6.99
N SER A 243 28.63 8.13 -6.40
CA SER A 243 29.63 9.20 -6.49
C SER A 243 30.99 8.77 -5.93
N GLY A 244 30.99 8.06 -4.79
CA GLY A 244 32.20 7.50 -4.19
C GLY A 244 32.90 6.50 -5.12
N TRP A 245 32.14 5.62 -5.78
CA TRP A 245 32.68 4.71 -6.79
C TRP A 245 33.26 5.45 -8.00
N PHE A 246 32.56 6.46 -8.54
CA PHE A 246 33.08 7.28 -9.64
C PHE A 246 34.37 8.00 -9.26
N PHE A 247 34.42 8.60 -8.07
CA PHE A 247 35.61 9.27 -7.56
C PHE A 247 36.79 8.30 -7.37
N PHE A 248 36.52 7.11 -6.83
CA PHE A 248 37.52 6.06 -6.67
C PHE A 248 38.07 5.62 -8.03
N SER A 249 37.20 5.30 -9.00
CA SER A 249 37.60 4.92 -10.36
C SER A 249 38.41 6.01 -11.05
N PHE A 250 38.02 7.28 -10.90
CA PHE A 250 38.75 8.42 -11.44
C PHE A 250 40.15 8.53 -10.82
N THR A 251 40.24 8.43 -9.49
CA THR A 251 41.53 8.49 -8.76
C THR A 251 42.48 7.38 -9.23
N VAL A 252 41.98 6.15 -9.38
CA VAL A 252 42.76 5.02 -9.89
C VAL A 252 43.22 5.26 -11.33
N ALA A 253 42.35 5.74 -12.20
CA ALA A 253 42.70 6.03 -13.60
C ALA A 253 43.80 7.10 -13.70
N PHE A 254 43.71 8.18 -12.93
CA PHE A 254 44.73 9.23 -12.90
C PHE A 254 46.06 8.74 -12.31
N MET A 255 46.02 7.90 -11.28
CA MET A 255 47.22 7.27 -10.73
C MET A 255 47.92 6.41 -11.79
N ILE A 256 47.18 5.62 -12.57
CA ILE A 256 47.72 4.79 -13.66
C ILE A 256 48.33 5.65 -14.76
N ILE A 257 47.62 6.68 -15.22
CA ILE A 257 48.13 7.59 -16.27
C ILE A 257 49.39 8.33 -15.80
N GLY A 258 49.40 8.79 -14.55
CA GLY A 258 50.55 9.43 -13.93
C GLY A 258 51.77 8.50 -13.88
N PHE A 259 51.54 7.25 -13.46
CA PHE A 259 52.57 6.21 -13.43
C PHE A 259 53.13 5.90 -14.83
N LEU A 260 52.27 5.74 -15.83
CA LEU A 260 52.68 5.49 -17.23
C LEU A 260 53.49 6.66 -17.80
N ARG A 261 53.10 7.89 -17.48
CA ARG A 261 53.80 9.09 -17.95
C ARG A 261 55.19 9.22 -17.32
N GLY A 262 55.33 8.89 -16.03
CA GLY A 262 56.63 8.87 -15.34
C GLY A 262 57.60 7.83 -15.92
N LYS A 263 57.11 6.62 -16.24
CA LYS A 263 57.92 5.59 -16.89
C LYS A 263 58.35 5.96 -18.32
N GLY A 264 57.48 6.63 -19.08
CA GLY A 264 57.81 7.08 -20.43
C GLY A 264 58.94 8.12 -20.46
N THR A 265 59.04 8.96 -19.43
CA THR A 265 60.14 9.94 -19.33
C THR A 265 61.48 9.31 -18.97
N GLU A 266 61.52 8.23 -18.17
CA GLU A 266 62.77 7.53 -17.85
C GLU A 266 63.41 6.88 -19.09
N LEU A 267 62.59 6.27 -19.97
CA LEU A 267 63.03 5.65 -21.22
C LEU A 267 63.49 6.66 -22.30
N ALA A 268 63.05 7.91 -22.24
CA ALA A 268 63.48 8.95 -23.18
C ALA A 268 64.82 9.61 -22.79
N THR A 269 65.27 9.39 -21.55
CA THR A 269 66.52 9.94 -21.01
C THR A 269 67.69 8.94 -20.93
N SER A 270 67.44 7.66 -21.25
CA SER A 270 68.45 6.61 -21.38
C SER A 270 68.83 6.38 -22.83
#